data_AF-A0A2A2Y7A2-F1
#
_entry.id   AF-A0A2A2Y7A2-F1
#
_cell.length_a   1.000
_cell.length_b   1.000
_cell.length_c   1.000
_cell.angle_alpha   90.00
_cell.angle_beta   90.00
_cell.angle_gamma   90.00
#
_symmetry.space_group_name_H-M   'P 1'
#
loop_
_entity.id
_entity.type
_entity.pdbx_description
1 polymer ?
#
loop_
_entity_poly.entity_id
_entity_poly.type
_entity_poly.pdbx_seq_one_letter_code
_entity_poly.pdbx_strand_id
1 'polypeptide(L)'
;MDEDVIEKALIGLREKGLVVKLHAAGARALKYRHTLPLVLDLDAAQSAILTVLLLRGVQSAGELKQRTERMHEFATLDAVEECLQWFIGYPNGALVQRHPSGQGRRVETVCHLLGGSPTAEMSLVSGASLEIVELEAEQAWRSRLEAQVAELRQQVEELNSMVQQLREELGA
;
A
#
# COMPACT_ATOMS: atom_id res chain seq x y z
N MET A 1 10.01 -14.32 12.64
CA MET A 1 9.03 -13.32 13.09
C MET A 1 8.16 -13.99 14.12
N ASP A 2 7.96 -13.32 15.25
CA ASP A 2 7.20 -13.87 16.36
C ASP A 2 5.69 -13.67 16.12
N GLU A 3 4.86 -14.51 16.76
CA GLU A 3 3.41 -14.50 16.58
C GLU A 3 2.78 -13.14 16.93
N ASP A 4 3.25 -12.52 18.03
CA ASP A 4 2.81 -11.20 18.46
C ASP A 4 3.09 -10.11 17.40
N VAL A 5 4.23 -10.23 16.71
CA VAL A 5 4.60 -9.28 15.65
C VAL A 5 3.68 -9.43 14.44
N ILE A 6 3.32 -10.67 14.08
CA ILE A 6 2.39 -10.96 13.00
C ILE A 6 0.99 -10.47 13.36
N GLU A 7 0.52 -10.69 14.58
CA GLU A 7 -0.80 -10.23 15.02
C GLU A 7 -0.88 -8.71 15.01
N LYS A 8 0.14 -8.02 15.54
CA LYS A 8 0.21 -6.55 15.50
C LYS A 8 0.20 -6.02 14.06
N ALA A 9 0.94 -6.65 13.15
CA ALA A 9 0.93 -6.29 11.74
C ALA A 9 -0.45 -6.51 11.09
N LEU A 10 -1.12 -7.63 11.38
CA LEU A 10 -2.47 -7.91 10.90
C LEU A 10 -3.51 -6.91 11.42
N ILE A 11 -3.37 -6.44 12.66
CA ILE A 11 -4.22 -5.38 13.22
C ILE A 11 -4.03 -4.09 12.42
N GLY A 12 -2.78 -3.63 12.24
CA GLY A 12 -2.50 -2.41 11.47
C GLY A 12 -2.96 -2.49 10.01
N LEU A 13 -2.82 -3.64 9.36
CA LEU A 13 -3.32 -3.84 7.99
C LEU A 13 -4.85 -3.86 7.91
N ARG A 14 -5.54 -4.33 8.95
CA ARG A 14 -7.01 -4.28 9.03
C ARG A 14 -7.52 -2.87 9.23
N GLU A 15 -6.87 -2.07 10.06
CA GLU A 15 -7.22 -0.66 10.26
C GLU A 15 -7.07 0.14 8.96
N LYS A 16 -6.06 -0.20 8.15
CA LYS A 16 -5.86 0.36 6.80
C LYS A 16 -6.80 -0.23 5.73
N GLY A 17 -7.68 -1.16 6.08
CA GLY A 17 -8.60 -1.81 5.14
C GLY A 17 -7.92 -2.72 4.11
N LEU A 18 -6.66 -3.12 4.33
CA LEU A 18 -5.85 -3.94 3.43
C LEU A 18 -5.97 -5.45 3.69
N VAL A 19 -6.53 -5.83 4.84
CA VAL A 19 -6.79 -7.22 5.23
C VAL A 19 -8.17 -7.32 5.89
N VAL A 20 -8.88 -8.41 5.64
CA VAL A 20 -10.12 -8.78 6.32
C VAL A 20 -10.02 -10.14 7.00
N LYS A 21 -10.66 -10.27 8.17
CA LYS A 21 -10.83 -11.54 8.88
C LYS A 21 -12.02 -12.30 8.29
N LEU A 22 -11.78 -13.56 7.89
CA LEU A 22 -12.84 -14.45 7.43
C LEU A 22 -13.37 -15.26 8.60
N HIS A 23 -14.61 -14.97 9.00
CA HIS A 23 -15.34 -15.77 9.97
C HIS A 23 -16.16 -16.81 9.22
N ALA A 24 -15.78 -18.08 9.35
CA ALA A 24 -16.59 -19.19 8.88
C ALA A 24 -17.05 -19.99 10.10
N ALA A 25 -18.36 -20.15 10.25
CA ALA A 25 -18.94 -20.94 11.34
C ALA A 25 -18.34 -22.36 11.32
N GLY A 26 -17.78 -22.80 12.45
CA GLY A 26 -17.10 -24.09 12.57
C GLY A 26 -15.63 -24.14 12.10
N ALA A 27 -15.04 -23.01 11.71
CA ALA A 27 -13.61 -22.97 11.38
C ALA A 27 -12.74 -23.13 12.64
N ARG A 28 -11.78 -24.06 12.59
CA ARG A 28 -10.85 -24.34 13.70
C ARG A 28 -9.74 -23.30 13.87
N ALA A 29 -9.56 -22.42 12.89
CA ALA A 29 -8.51 -21.40 12.88
C ALA A 29 -9.00 -20.14 12.18
N LEU A 30 -8.48 -18.99 12.61
CA LEU A 30 -8.71 -17.70 11.98
C LEU A 30 -8.06 -17.69 10.59
N LYS A 31 -8.80 -17.19 9.60
CA LYS A 31 -8.31 -17.00 8.24
C LYS A 31 -8.36 -15.52 7.89
N TYR A 32 -7.39 -15.08 7.10
CA TYR A 32 -7.26 -13.71 6.63
C TYR A 32 -7.26 -13.68 5.11
N ARG A 33 -7.79 -12.60 4.54
CA ARG A 33 -7.74 -12.31 3.11
C ARG A 33 -7.21 -10.90 2.92
N HIS A 34 -6.27 -10.72 1.99
CA HIS A 34 -5.83 -9.38 1.58
C HIS A 34 -6.85 -8.77 0.62
N THR A 35 -7.06 -7.46 0.72
CA THR A 35 -7.96 -6.67 -0.13
C THR A 35 -7.19 -5.70 -1.02
N LEU A 36 -5.86 -5.78 -1.04
CA LEU A 36 -5.00 -4.90 -1.83
C LEU A 36 -5.42 -4.78 -3.31
N PRO A 37 -5.78 -5.86 -4.04
CA PRO A 37 -6.26 -5.73 -5.42
C PRO A 37 -7.53 -4.90 -5.54
N LEU A 38 -8.44 -4.97 -4.55
CA LEU A 38 -9.65 -4.15 -4.55
C LEU A 38 -9.35 -2.68 -4.25
N VAL A 39 -8.43 -2.42 -3.32
CA VAL A 39 -8.09 -1.07 -2.88
C VAL A 39 -7.32 -0.30 -3.96
N LEU A 40 -6.47 -0.99 -4.73
CA LEU A 40 -5.64 -0.40 -5.78
C LEU A 40 -6.18 -0.67 -7.20
N ASP A 41 -7.36 -1.26 -7.33
CA ASP A 41 -7.98 -1.66 -8.59
C ASP A 41 -7.04 -2.47 -9.51
N LEU A 42 -6.40 -3.49 -8.92
CA LEU A 42 -5.40 -4.31 -9.60
C LEU A 42 -6.04 -5.52 -10.26
N ASP A 43 -5.65 -5.77 -11.51
CA ASP A 43 -5.89 -7.04 -12.17
C ASP A 43 -4.92 -8.13 -11.66
N ALA A 44 -5.03 -9.35 -12.22
CA ALA A 44 -4.19 -10.48 -11.85
C ALA A 44 -2.71 -10.27 -12.21
N ALA A 45 -2.43 -9.61 -13.34
CA ALA A 45 -1.08 -9.37 -13.83
C ALA A 45 -0.35 -8.36 -12.94
N GLN A 46 -1.01 -7.25 -12.65
CA GLN A 46 -0.56 -6.20 -11.74
C GLN A 46 -0.37 -6.76 -10.32
N SER A 47 -1.35 -7.52 -9.81
CA SER A 47 -1.25 -8.18 -8.50
C SER A 47 -0.03 -9.10 -8.40
N ALA A 48 0.29 -9.83 -9.46
CA ALA A 48 1.47 -10.70 -9.50
C ALA A 48 2.77 -9.90 -9.42
N ILE A 49 2.94 -8.86 -10.25
CA ILE A 49 4.14 -8.01 -10.25
C ILE A 49 4.33 -7.36 -8.89
N LEU A 50 3.29 -6.74 -8.34
CA LEU A 50 3.36 -6.04 -7.07
C LEU A 50 3.68 -6.99 -5.91
N THR A 51 3.12 -8.21 -5.92
CA THR A 51 3.45 -9.24 -4.93
C THR A 51 4.92 -9.62 -4.99
N VAL A 52 5.49 -9.83 -6.18
CA VAL A 52 6.90 -10.17 -6.33
C VAL A 52 7.80 -9.04 -5.84
N LEU A 53 7.47 -7.79 -6.16
CA LEU A 53 8.21 -6.62 -5.68
C LEU A 53 8.16 -6.50 -4.15
N LEU A 54 6.99 -6.69 -3.52
CA LEU A 54 6.84 -6.63 -2.06
C LEU A 54 7.64 -7.73 -1.34
N LEU A 55 7.72 -8.93 -1.92
CA LEU A 55 8.38 -10.08 -1.29
C LEU A 55 9.88 -10.16 -1.57
N ARG A 56 10.37 -9.52 -2.65
CA ARG A 56 11.75 -9.69 -3.13
C ARG A 56 12.50 -8.37 -3.35
N GLY A 57 11.82 -7.23 -3.22
CA GLY A 57 12.41 -5.92 -3.38
C GLY A 57 12.68 -5.57 -4.84
N VAL A 58 13.84 -4.97 -5.09
CA VAL A 58 14.25 -4.40 -6.39
C VAL A 58 14.48 -5.51 -7.41
N GLN A 59 13.79 -5.46 -8.55
CA GLN A 59 13.80 -6.51 -9.58
C GLN A 59 13.86 -5.91 -10.98
N SER A 60 14.47 -6.60 -11.95
CA SER A 60 14.39 -6.25 -13.37
C SER A 60 13.12 -6.81 -14.02
N ALA A 61 12.70 -6.24 -15.17
CA ALA A 61 11.52 -6.73 -15.89
C ALA A 61 11.63 -8.21 -16.32
N GLY A 62 12.82 -8.66 -16.72
CA GLY A 62 13.07 -10.06 -17.07
C GLY A 62 12.87 -11.00 -15.88
N GLU A 63 13.34 -10.60 -14.69
CA GLU A 63 13.13 -11.38 -13.48
C GLU A 63 11.67 -11.36 -13.03
N LEU A 64 10.97 -10.23 -13.18
CA LEU A 64 9.54 -10.14 -12.88
C LEU A 64 8.75 -11.11 -13.75
N LYS A 65 9.01 -11.17 -15.07
CA LYS A 65 8.38 -12.13 -15.98
C LYS A 65 8.54 -13.58 -15.49
N GLN A 66 9.77 -13.97 -15.10
CA GLN A 66 10.05 -15.32 -14.64
C GLN A 66 9.41 -15.63 -13.27
N ARG A 67 9.45 -14.67 -12.34
CA ARG A 67 9.03 -14.90 -10.95
C ARG A 67 7.52 -14.79 -10.73
N THR A 68 6.81 -14.18 -11.68
CA THR A 68 5.35 -14.07 -11.66
C THR A 68 4.65 -15.29 -12.28
N GLU A 69 5.36 -16.17 -12.98
CA GLU A 69 4.79 -17.30 -13.77
C GLU A 69 3.77 -18.17 -13.01
N ARG A 70 4.00 -18.43 -11.71
CA ARG A 70 3.07 -19.24 -10.89
C ARG A 70 1.81 -18.48 -10.44
N MET A 71 1.79 -17.16 -10.57
CA MET A 71 0.68 -16.27 -10.18
C MET A 71 -0.07 -15.77 -11.41
N HIS A 72 0.68 -15.32 -12.43
CA HIS A 72 0.18 -14.83 -13.70
C HIS A 72 1.25 -15.02 -14.78
N GLU A 73 0.90 -15.67 -15.89
CA GLU A 73 1.83 -15.90 -17.00
C GLU A 73 1.81 -14.69 -17.95
N PHE A 74 2.97 -14.04 -18.10
CA PHE A 74 3.15 -12.97 -19.09
C PHE A 74 3.67 -13.55 -20.41
N ALA A 75 2.93 -13.31 -21.50
CA ALA A 75 3.30 -13.77 -22.83
C ALA A 75 4.62 -13.14 -23.31
N THR A 76 4.79 -11.83 -23.11
CA THR A 76 5.95 -11.06 -23.58
C THR A 76 6.58 -10.25 -22.46
N LEU A 77 7.81 -9.78 -22.69
CA LEU A 77 8.45 -8.81 -21.79
C LEU A 77 7.72 -7.45 -21.86
N ASP A 78 7.22 -7.09 -23.04
CA ASP A 78 6.46 -5.84 -23.25
C ASP A 78 5.20 -5.78 -22.38
N ALA A 79 4.48 -6.90 -22.20
CA ALA A 79 3.33 -6.94 -21.31
C ALA A 79 3.69 -6.65 -19.83
N VAL A 80 4.90 -7.02 -19.40
CA VAL A 80 5.42 -6.66 -18.07
C VAL A 80 5.73 -5.16 -18.03
N GLU A 81 6.37 -4.63 -19.07
CA GLU A 81 6.69 -3.20 -19.18
C GLU A 81 5.44 -2.31 -19.21
N GLU A 82 4.37 -2.73 -19.88
CA GLU A 82 3.07 -2.06 -19.88
C GLU A 82 2.47 -1.99 -18.46
N CYS A 83 2.51 -3.10 -17.71
CA CYS A 83 2.07 -3.09 -16.31
C CYS A 83 2.94 -2.17 -15.44
N LEU A 84 4.27 -2.18 -15.64
CA LEU A 84 5.17 -1.26 -14.95
C LEU A 84 4.88 0.20 -15.27
N GLN A 85 4.57 0.50 -16.54
CA GLN A 85 4.18 1.85 -16.95
C GLN A 85 2.86 2.28 -16.32
N TRP A 86 1.88 1.37 -16.21
CA TRP A 86 0.63 1.61 -15.51
C TRP A 86 0.88 1.95 -14.03
N PHE A 87 1.76 1.22 -13.34
CA PHE A 87 2.11 1.51 -11.94
C PHE A 87 2.80 2.87 -11.74
N ILE A 88 3.62 3.30 -12.69
CA ILE A 88 4.27 4.62 -12.66
C ILE A 88 3.23 5.73 -12.86
N GLY A 89 2.26 5.51 -13.74
CA GLY A 89 1.18 6.45 -14.05
C GLY A 89 -0.05 6.34 -13.15
N TYR A 90 0.00 5.59 -12.05
CA TYR A 90 -1.18 5.34 -11.21
C TYR A 90 -1.78 6.67 -10.67
N PRO A 91 -3.11 6.88 -10.80
CA PRO A 91 -3.73 8.19 -10.56
C PRO A 91 -3.49 8.80 -9.17
N ASN A 92 -3.36 7.94 -8.15
CA ASN A 92 -3.19 8.36 -6.76
C ASN A 92 -1.72 8.43 -6.32
N GLY A 93 -0.79 8.48 -7.30
CA GLY A 93 0.65 8.50 -7.09
C GLY A 93 1.31 7.20 -7.52
N ALA A 94 2.55 7.31 -8.05
CA ALA A 94 3.28 6.17 -8.55
C ALA A 94 3.40 5.06 -7.50
N LEU A 95 3.11 3.82 -7.89
CA LEU A 95 3.22 2.64 -7.03
C LEU A 95 4.59 1.98 -7.13
N VAL A 96 5.33 2.27 -8.20
CA VAL A 96 6.69 1.75 -8.46
C VAL A 96 7.60 2.85 -8.99
N GLN A 97 8.91 2.67 -8.84
CA GLN A 97 9.94 3.56 -9.38
C GLN A 97 11.00 2.78 -10.16
N ARG A 98 11.39 3.30 -11.32
CA ARG A 98 12.52 2.79 -12.11
C ARG A 98 13.84 3.34 -11.60
N HIS A 99 14.85 2.48 -11.57
CA HIS A 99 16.24 2.81 -11.30
C HIS A 99 17.06 2.53 -12.57
N PRO A 100 17.62 3.57 -13.19
CA PRO A 100 18.32 3.43 -14.47
C PRO A 100 19.56 2.55 -14.34
N SER A 101 19.91 1.87 -15.44
CA SER A 101 21.19 1.16 -15.54
C SER A 101 22.36 2.15 -15.52
N GLY A 102 23.27 1.99 -14.57
CA GLY A 102 24.40 2.89 -14.32
C GLY A 102 24.87 2.79 -12.87
N GLN A 103 26.07 3.29 -12.56
CA GLN A 103 26.66 3.24 -11.19
C GLN A 103 26.80 1.81 -10.62
N GLY A 104 27.26 0.86 -11.44
CA GLY A 104 27.51 -0.54 -11.04
C GLY A 104 26.36 -1.51 -11.32
N ARG A 105 25.19 -1.05 -11.79
CA ARG A 105 24.08 -1.91 -12.26
C ARG A 105 24.13 -2.14 -13.76
N ARG A 106 24.00 -3.41 -14.18
CA ARG A 106 24.02 -3.82 -15.59
C ARG A 106 22.67 -3.71 -16.30
N VAL A 107 21.57 -3.64 -15.55
CA VAL A 107 20.19 -3.67 -16.06
C VAL A 107 19.35 -2.67 -15.27
N GLU A 108 18.35 -2.07 -15.92
CA GLU A 108 17.33 -1.26 -15.24
C GLU A 108 16.55 -2.13 -14.26
N THR A 109 16.27 -1.58 -13.07
CA THR A 109 15.49 -2.28 -12.05
C THR A 109 14.36 -1.42 -11.51
N VAL A 110 13.36 -2.06 -10.93
CA VAL A 110 12.16 -1.44 -10.40
C VAL A 110 11.96 -1.83 -8.95
N CYS A 111 11.47 -0.90 -8.14
CA CYS A 111 11.07 -1.11 -6.74
C CYS A 111 9.63 -0.63 -6.51
N HIS A 112 8.96 -1.16 -5.48
CA HIS A 112 7.66 -0.64 -5.05
C HIS A 112 7.84 0.57 -4.12
N LEU A 113 6.84 1.45 -4.08
CA LEU A 113 6.82 2.66 -3.25
C LEU A 113 5.88 2.56 -2.04
N LEU A 114 5.17 1.43 -1.90
CA LEU A 114 4.20 1.20 -0.81
C LEU A 114 4.80 1.21 0.61
N GLY A 115 6.11 1.02 0.73
CA GLY A 115 6.84 1.06 2.00
C GLY A 115 7.55 2.39 2.27
N GLY A 116 7.28 3.42 1.47
CA GLY A 116 8.07 4.66 1.42
C GLY A 116 8.99 4.71 0.20
N SER A 117 9.54 5.90 -0.08
CA SER A 117 10.52 6.06 -1.15
C SER A 117 11.79 5.30 -0.77
N PRO A 118 12.28 4.37 -1.59
CA PRO A 118 13.57 3.74 -1.37
C PRO A 118 14.64 4.81 -1.56
N THR A 119 15.12 5.37 -0.46
CA THR A 119 16.42 6.03 -0.44
C THR A 119 17.42 5.04 -1.03
N ALA A 120 18.34 5.51 -1.88
CA ALA A 120 19.30 4.69 -2.62
C ALA A 120 20.20 3.77 -1.75
N GLU A 121 20.03 3.83 -0.43
CA GLU A 121 20.72 3.09 0.62
C GLU A 121 20.06 1.78 1.05
N MET A 122 18.98 1.32 0.38
CA MET A 122 18.44 -0.03 0.62
C MET A 122 19.39 -1.17 0.18
N SER A 123 20.66 -0.84 -0.14
CA SER A 123 21.77 -1.77 -0.31
C SER A 123 22.50 -2.10 1.00
N LEU A 124 22.21 -1.48 2.15
CA LEU A 124 22.97 -1.72 3.39
C LEU A 124 22.03 -1.77 4.59
N VAL A 125 21.88 -2.96 5.17
CA VAL A 125 21.20 -3.19 6.44
C VAL A 125 21.87 -2.37 7.55
N SER A 126 21.13 -1.44 8.16
CA SER A 126 21.42 -0.98 9.53
C SER A 126 20.14 -0.39 10.16
N GLY A 127 19.60 -1.10 11.16
CA GLY A 127 18.27 -0.87 11.73
C GLY A 127 18.09 0.36 12.63
N ALA A 128 19.15 1.11 12.96
CA ALA A 128 19.05 2.22 13.91
C ALA A 128 18.60 3.55 13.29
N SER A 129 18.87 3.79 12.00
CA SER A 129 18.48 5.03 11.32
C SER A 129 17.04 5.01 10.77
N LEU A 130 16.43 3.83 10.66
CA LEU A 130 15.04 3.66 10.21
C LEU A 130 14.04 4.06 11.30
N GLU A 131 14.33 3.76 12.57
CA GLU A 131 13.41 4.02 13.68
C GLU A 131 13.13 5.52 13.90
N ILE A 132 14.15 6.39 13.75
CA ILE A 132 13.99 7.83 13.95
C ILE A 132 13.16 8.45 12.80
N VAL A 133 13.42 8.02 11.56
CA VAL A 133 12.70 8.53 10.38
C VAL A 133 11.26 8.00 10.34
N GLU A 134 11.01 6.76 10.76
CA GLU A 134 9.65 6.21 10.91
C GLU A 134 8.85 6.95 11.98
N LEU A 135 9.45 7.29 13.13
CA LEU A 135 8.79 8.03 14.20
C LEU A 135 8.39 9.45 13.77
N GLU A 136 9.25 10.16 13.05
CA GLU A 136 8.96 11.50 12.53
C GLU A 136 7.86 11.45 11.45
N ALA A 137 7.91 10.47 10.55
CA ALA A 137 6.88 10.28 9.53
C ALA A 137 5.52 9.89 10.15
N GLU A 138 5.53 9.06 11.19
CA GLU A 138 4.32 8.68 11.92
C GLU A 138 3.72 9.86 12.67
N GLN A 139 4.54 10.72 13.30
CA GLN A 139 4.08 11.95 13.94
C GLN A 139 3.49 12.94 12.93
N ALA A 140 4.13 13.15 11.78
CA ALA A 140 3.62 14.02 10.73
C ALA A 140 2.28 13.51 10.16
N TRP A 141 2.14 12.19 10.01
CA TRP A 141 0.89 11.57 9.58
C TRP A 141 -0.22 11.72 10.62
N ARG A 142 0.08 11.46 11.91
CA ARG A 142 -0.87 11.64 13.01
C ARG A 142 -1.37 13.08 13.09
N SER A 143 -0.48 14.07 13.05
CA SER A 143 -0.87 15.49 13.06
C SER A 143 -1.77 15.87 11.88
N ARG A 144 -1.50 15.34 10.69
CA ARG A 144 -2.36 15.56 9.52
C ARG A 144 -3.73 14.90 9.68
N LEU A 145 -3.78 13.70 10.27
CA LEU A 145 -5.03 12.98 10.51
C LEU A 145 -5.87 13.70 11.57
N GLU A 146 -5.25 14.18 12.65
CA GLU A 146 -5.90 14.97 13.71
C GLU A 146 -6.49 16.27 13.15
N ALA A 147 -5.76 16.96 12.27
CA ALA A 147 -6.27 18.14 11.57
C ALA A 147 -7.49 17.83 10.70
N GLN A 148 -7.46 16.74 9.94
CA GLN A 148 -8.62 16.30 9.14
C GLN A 148 -9.81 15.90 10.01
N VAL A 149 -9.59 15.24 11.15
CA VAL A 149 -10.66 14.88 12.08
C VAL A 149 -11.27 16.12 12.73
N ALA A 150 -10.46 17.12 13.07
CA ALA A 150 -10.94 18.40 13.61
C ALA A 150 -11.81 19.14 12.59
N GLU A 151 -11.36 19.23 11.34
CA GLU A 151 -12.09 19.84 10.23
C GLU A 151 -13.43 19.12 9.97
N LEU A 152 -13.41 17.78 9.88
CA LEU A 152 -14.63 17.01 9.68
C LEU A 152 -15.61 17.14 10.84
N ARG A 153 -15.14 17.23 12.09
CA ARG A 153 -15.99 17.48 13.25
C ARG A 153 -16.66 18.85 13.16
N GLN A 154 -15.94 19.88 12.73
CA GLN A 154 -16.48 21.21 12.53
C GLN A 154 -17.56 21.21 11.45
N GLN A 155 -17.32 20.54 10.32
CA GLN A 155 -18.31 20.41 9.24
C GLN A 155 -19.58 19.66 9.70
N VAL A 156 -19.43 18.63 10.55
CA VAL A 156 -20.57 17.91 11.13
C VAL A 156 -21.35 18.79 12.10
N GLU A 157 -20.68 19.59 12.93
CA GLU A 157 -21.33 20.54 13.84
C GLU A 157 -22.14 21.58 13.05
N GLU A 158 -21.55 22.14 12.00
CA GLU A 158 -22.20 23.12 11.12
C GLU A 158 -23.42 22.51 10.43
N LEU A 159 -23.27 21.31 9.85
CA LEU A 159 -24.38 20.62 9.20
C LEU A 159 -25.51 20.25 10.18
N ASN A 160 -25.18 19.82 11.39
CA ASN A 160 -26.17 19.55 12.43
C ASN A 160 -26.92 20.82 12.83
N SER A 161 -26.23 21.96 12.93
CA SER A 161 -26.85 23.25 13.23
C SER A 161 -27.81 23.69 12.11
N MET A 162 -27.42 23.51 10.84
CA MET A 162 -28.25 23.80 9.68
C MET A 162 -29.48 22.89 9.62
N VAL A 163 -29.32 21.60 9.94
CA VAL A 163 -30.44 20.65 10.02
C VAL A 163 -31.40 21.01 11.16
N GLN A 164 -30.90 21.47 12.31
CA GLN A 164 -31.75 21.95 13.41
C GLN A 164 -32.55 23.18 13.00
N GLN A 165 -31.91 24.17 12.39
CA GLN A 165 -32.58 25.38 11.88
C GLN A 165 -33.68 25.02 10.87
N LEU A 166 -33.39 24.15 9.91
CA LEU A 166 -34.38 23.71 8.93
C LEU A 166 -35.54 22.94 9.56
N ARG A 167 -35.30 22.14 10.61
CA ARG A 167 -36.37 21.45 11.36
C ARG A 167 -37.26 22.44 12.10
N GLU A 168 -36.68 23.48 12.70
CA GLU A 168 -37.43 24.54 13.37
C GLU A 168 -38.26 25.37 12.38
N GLU A 169 -37.72 25.69 11.20
CA GLU A 169 -38.43 26.41 10.13
C GLU A 169 -39.59 25.60 9.52
N LEU A 170 -39.45 24.28 9.43
CA LEU A 170 -40.45 23.38 8.85
C LEU A 170 -41.48 22.84 9.86
N GLY A 171 -41.36 23.19 11.14
CA GLY A 171 -42.38 22.92 12.16
C GLY A 171 -42.63 21.43 12.43
N ALA A 172 -41.57 20.69 12.79
CA ALA A 172 -41.69 19.36 13.40
C ALA A 172 -41.11 19.34 14.82
#